data_AF-A0A1B8RT72-F1
#
_entry.id   AF-A0A1B8RT72-F1
#
_cell.length_a   1.000
_cell.length_b   1.000
_cell.length_c   1.000
_cell.angle_alpha   90.00
_cell.angle_beta   90.00
_cell.angle_gamma   90.00
#
_symmetry.space_group_name_H-M   'P 1'
#
loop_
_entity.id
_entity.type
_entity.pdbx_description
1 polymer ?
#
loop_
_entity_poly.entity_id
_entity_poly.type
_entity_poly.pdbx_seq_one_letter_code
_entity_poly.pdbx_strand_id
1 'polypeptide(L)'
;MWVKEKMVRKEKGNILLELVAGLFILSIIGLLAFNLAISANKYLQNEKEDRETYECFHAVVNEIRYNLDKEKFKSKAVRNKVKIPYDKNLLEELKSKDLLDIAYSEESNFLMIEFSDERKEFVIRLEDGEKVLEQKVMGSL
;
A
#
# COMPACT_ATOMS: atom_id res chain seq x y z
N MET A 1 -70.22 12.12 32.16
CA MET A 1 -69.94 10.68 32.00
C MET A 1 -68.43 10.52 32.01
N TRP A 2 -67.83 9.96 33.07
CA TRP A 2 -66.37 9.85 33.19
C TRP A 2 -65.91 8.57 32.48
N VAL A 3 -65.12 8.73 31.41
CA VAL A 3 -64.47 7.60 30.71
C VAL A 3 -63.28 7.17 31.56
N LYS A 4 -63.40 6.01 32.22
CA LYS A 4 -62.25 5.35 32.87
C LYS A 4 -61.32 4.83 31.78
N GLU A 5 -60.19 5.50 31.61
CA GLU A 5 -59.08 5.01 30.80
C GLU A 5 -58.58 3.68 31.39
N LYS A 6 -58.75 2.58 30.65
CA LYS A 6 -58.22 1.27 31.05
C LYS A 6 -56.69 1.33 30.93
N MET A 7 -56.00 1.52 32.05
CA MET A 7 -54.57 1.25 32.10
C MET A 7 -54.33 -0.25 31.88
N VAL A 8 -53.83 -0.60 30.69
CA VAL A 8 -53.33 -1.94 30.38
C VAL A 8 -52.06 -2.15 31.21
N ARG A 9 -52.14 -2.99 32.24
CA ARG A 9 -50.96 -3.40 33.01
C ARG A 9 -50.04 -4.21 32.09
N LYS A 10 -48.85 -3.68 31.78
CA LYS A 10 -47.78 -4.48 31.17
C LYS A 10 -47.34 -5.55 32.17
N GLU A 11 -47.46 -6.81 31.81
CA GLU A 11 -46.92 -7.91 32.60
C GLU A 11 -45.40 -7.78 32.70
N LYS A 12 -44.83 -8.07 33.87
CA LYS A 12 -43.37 -8.10 34.04
C LYS A 12 -42.83 -9.30 33.27
N GLY A 13 -42.03 -9.04 32.24
CA GLY A 13 -41.33 -10.07 31.48
C GLY A 13 -40.46 -10.95 32.38
N ASN A 14 -40.17 -12.16 31.92
CA ASN A 14 -39.28 -13.05 32.65
C ASN A 14 -37.84 -12.53 32.57
N ILE A 15 -37.37 -11.93 33.66
CA ILE A 15 -36.06 -11.28 33.79
C ILE A 15 -34.93 -12.20 33.32
N LEU A 16 -35.04 -13.51 33.58
CA LEU A 16 -34.01 -14.47 33.17
C LEU A 16 -33.89 -14.57 31.64
N LEU A 17 -35.02 -14.55 30.92
CA LEU A 17 -35.07 -14.58 29.46
C LEU A 17 -34.52 -13.28 28.86
N GLU A 18 -34.84 -12.14 29.45
CA GLU A 18 -34.31 -10.84 29.02
C GLU A 18 -32.79 -10.75 29.19
N LEU A 19 -32.26 -11.33 30.28
CA LEU A 19 -30.82 -11.34 30.57
C LEU A 19 -30.05 -12.23 29.58
N VAL A 20 -30.58 -13.41 29.25
CA VAL A 20 -29.99 -14.32 28.25
C VAL A 20 -30.06 -13.70 26.85
N ALA A 21 -31.19 -13.10 26.48
CA ALA A 21 -31.35 -12.41 25.20
C ALA A 21 -30.38 -11.21 25.11
N GLY A 22 -30.23 -10.44 26.18
CA GLY A 22 -29.27 -9.32 26.25
C GLY A 22 -27.82 -9.77 26.07
N LEU A 23 -27.40 -10.86 26.74
CA LEU A 23 -26.06 -11.43 26.56
C LEU A 23 -25.83 -11.94 25.13
N PHE A 24 -26.85 -12.52 24.51
CA PHE A 24 -26.76 -13.00 23.13
C PHE A 24 -26.66 -11.86 22.12
N ILE A 25 -27.41 -10.77 22.31
CA ILE A 25 -27.30 -9.58 21.47
C ILE A 25 -25.91 -8.94 21.64
N LEU A 26 -25.42 -8.84 22.89
CA LEU A 26 -24.09 -8.31 23.18
C LEU A 26 -22.97 -9.14 22.53
N SER A 27 -23.08 -10.47 22.53
CA SER A 27 -22.08 -11.33 21.90
C SER A 27 -22.07 -11.16 20.37
N ILE A 28 -23.24 -11.04 19.74
CA ILE A 28 -23.34 -10.75 18.29
C ILE A 28 -22.70 -9.40 17.97
N ILE A 29 -23.02 -8.35 18.73
CA ILE A 29 -22.43 -7.02 18.54
C ILE A 29 -20.91 -7.07 18.72
N GLY A 30 -20.42 -7.77 19.75
CA GLY A 30 -18.99 -7.95 19.99
C GLY A 30 -18.29 -8.66 18.83
N LEU A 31 -18.89 -9.72 18.30
CA LEU A 31 -18.34 -10.45 17.15
C LEU A 31 -18.27 -9.58 15.89
N LEU A 32 -19.32 -8.81 15.63
CA LEU A 32 -19.36 -7.86 14.50
C LEU A 32 -18.30 -6.77 14.66
N ALA A 33 -18.18 -6.18 15.84
CA ALA A 33 -17.17 -5.15 16.11
C ALA A 33 -15.75 -5.69 15.93
N PHE A 34 -15.48 -6.92 16.38
CA PHE A 34 -14.18 -7.56 16.22
C PHE A 34 -13.83 -7.81 14.75
N ASN A 35 -14.78 -8.34 13.97
CA ASN A 35 -14.58 -8.55 12.54
C ASN A 35 -14.37 -7.25 11.77
N LEU A 36 -15.11 -6.18 12.12
CA LEU A 36 -14.89 -4.85 11.56
C LEU A 36 -13.51 -4.31 11.90
N ALA A 37 -13.04 -4.49 13.14
CA ALA A 37 -11.70 -4.06 13.55
C ALA A 37 -10.59 -4.80 12.79
N ILE A 38 -10.72 -6.11 12.59
CA ILE A 38 -9.78 -6.89 11.77
C ILE A 38 -9.77 -6.39 10.33
N SER A 39 -10.95 -6.19 9.75
CA SER A 39 -11.09 -5.71 8.37
C SER A 39 -10.46 -4.32 8.18
N ALA A 40 -10.75 -3.40 9.10
CA ALA A 40 -10.19 -2.05 9.08
C ALA A 40 -8.66 -2.08 9.23
N ASN A 41 -8.11 -2.91 10.11
CA ASN A 41 -6.66 -3.04 10.26
C ASN A 41 -6.00 -3.59 8.99
N LYS A 42 -6.58 -4.61 8.36
CA LYS A 42 -6.08 -5.14 7.08
C LYS A 42 -6.13 -4.08 5.99
N TYR A 43 -7.22 -3.31 5.92
CA TYR A 43 -7.36 -2.21 4.97
C TYR A 43 -6.26 -1.15 5.17
N LEU A 44 -6.04 -0.70 6.41
CA LEU A 44 -5.02 0.29 6.74
C LEU A 44 -3.59 -0.21 6.47
N GLN A 45 -3.32 -1.50 6.72
CA GLN A 45 -2.03 -2.10 6.38
C GLN A 45 -1.79 -2.09 4.87
N ASN A 46 -2.78 -2.52 4.08
CA ASN A 46 -2.69 -2.51 2.62
C ASN A 46 -2.53 -1.08 2.07
N GLU A 47 -3.27 -0.11 2.61
CA GLU A 47 -3.15 1.30 2.18
C GLU A 47 -1.77 1.87 2.51
N LYS A 48 -1.21 1.49 3.67
CA LYS A 48 0.14 1.89 4.05
C LYS A 48 1.19 1.27 3.11
N GLU A 49 1.06 -0.02 2.78
CA GLU A 49 1.96 -0.70 1.83
C GLU A 49 1.86 -0.11 0.42
N ASP A 50 0.65 0.18 -0.07
CA ASP A 50 0.43 0.82 -1.37
C ASP A 50 1.05 2.23 -1.40
N ARG A 51 0.93 2.99 -0.30
CA ARG A 51 1.52 4.33 -0.17
C ARG A 51 3.03 4.28 -0.13
N GLU A 52 3.62 3.42 0.69
CA GLU A 52 5.08 3.20 0.74
C GLU A 52 5.61 2.83 -0.65
N THR A 53 4.87 1.99 -1.38
CA THR A 53 5.22 1.60 -2.75
C THR A 53 5.23 2.77 -3.72
N TYR A 54 4.20 3.61 -3.65
CA TYR A 54 4.14 4.81 -4.48
C TYR A 54 5.26 5.79 -4.14
N GLU A 55 5.52 6.02 -2.85
CA GLU A 55 6.59 6.93 -2.40
C GLU A 55 7.97 6.47 -2.86
N CYS A 56 8.29 5.18 -2.72
CA CYS A 56 9.54 4.58 -3.23
C CYS A 56 9.67 4.74 -4.75
N PHE A 57 8.60 4.43 -5.49
CA PHE A 57 8.59 4.53 -6.95
C PHE A 57 8.84 5.97 -7.41
N HIS A 58 8.19 6.95 -6.80
CA HIS A 58 8.38 8.37 -7.10
C HIS A 58 9.76 8.89 -6.72
N ALA A 59 10.35 8.40 -5.63
CA ALA A 59 11.71 8.75 -5.26
C ALA A 59 12.70 8.30 -6.36
N VAL A 60 12.60 7.06 -6.83
CA VAL A 60 13.44 6.56 -7.93
C VAL A 60 13.21 7.34 -9.23
N VAL A 61 11.97 7.67 -9.56
CA VAL A 61 11.63 8.52 -10.72
C VAL A 61 12.31 9.87 -10.64
N ASN A 62 12.31 10.50 -9.45
CA ASN A 62 12.94 11.81 -9.25
C ASN A 62 14.46 11.73 -9.34
N GLU A 63 15.08 10.69 -8.78
CA GLU A 63 16.51 10.45 -8.93
C GLU A 63 16.91 10.31 -10.40
N ILE A 64 16.10 9.60 -11.20
CA ILE A 64 16.30 9.47 -12.65
C ILE A 64 16.15 10.82 -13.36
N ARG A 65 15.16 11.61 -12.95
CA ARG A 65 14.85 12.89 -13.61
C ARG A 65 15.92 13.95 -13.36
N TYR A 66 16.46 14.01 -12.14
CA TYR A 66 17.26 15.16 -11.68
C TYR A 66 18.74 14.82 -11.46
N ASN A 67 19.07 13.57 -11.11
CA ASN A 67 20.40 13.20 -10.65
C ASN A 67 21.10 12.15 -11.52
N LEU A 68 20.35 11.43 -12.37
CA LEU A 68 20.92 10.35 -13.18
C LEU A 68 21.58 10.88 -14.46
N ASP A 69 22.90 10.73 -14.51
CA ASP A 69 23.68 10.93 -15.73
C ASP A 69 23.55 9.72 -16.69
N LYS A 70 23.31 10.01 -17.96
CA LYS A 70 23.10 8.99 -19.00
C LYS A 70 24.34 8.16 -19.29
N GLU A 71 25.51 8.78 -19.33
CA GLU A 71 26.78 8.07 -19.61
C GLU A 71 27.12 7.16 -18.42
N LYS A 72 26.91 7.65 -17.19
CA LYS A 72 27.03 6.84 -15.96
C LYS A 72 26.06 5.67 -15.97
N PHE A 73 24.81 5.87 -16.39
CA PHE A 73 23.84 4.78 -16.55
C PHE A 73 24.32 3.73 -17.57
N LYS A 74 24.74 4.15 -18.77
CA LYS A 74 25.23 3.23 -19.81
C LYS A 74 26.47 2.44 -19.38
N SER A 75 27.32 3.01 -18.52
CA SER A 75 28.50 2.33 -17.99
C SER A 75 28.18 1.15 -17.06
N LYS A 76 27.03 1.20 -16.37
CA LYS A 76 26.58 0.18 -15.41
C LYS A 76 25.44 -0.70 -15.94
N ALA A 77 24.72 -0.25 -16.96
CA ALA A 77 23.58 -0.97 -17.52
C ALA A 77 24.01 -2.20 -18.32
N VAL A 78 23.35 -3.33 -18.05
CA VAL A 78 23.50 -4.54 -18.87
C VAL A 78 22.33 -4.59 -19.84
N ARG A 79 22.61 -4.54 -21.15
CA ARG A 79 21.58 -4.46 -22.22
C ARG A 79 20.61 -3.28 -22.03
N ASN A 80 21.14 -2.09 -21.69
CA ASN A 80 20.36 -0.87 -21.41
C ASN A 80 19.39 -0.98 -20.22
N LYS A 81 19.59 -1.96 -19.33
CA LYS A 81 18.75 -2.20 -18.17
C LYS A 81 19.55 -2.21 -16.87
N VAL A 82 18.95 -1.67 -15.82
CA VAL A 82 19.45 -1.69 -14.45
C VAL A 82 18.32 -2.16 -13.53
N LYS A 83 18.64 -3.06 -12.62
CA LYS A 83 17.73 -3.51 -11.57
C LYS A 83 18.12 -2.85 -10.26
N ILE A 84 17.13 -2.33 -9.55
CA ILE A 84 17.29 -1.75 -8.23
C ILE A 84 16.46 -2.58 -7.25
N PRO A 85 17.06 -3.04 -6.14
CA PRO A 85 16.32 -3.76 -5.11
C PRO A 85 15.14 -2.92 -4.62
N TYR A 86 13.99 -3.56 -4.49
CA TYR A 86 12.77 -2.93 -4.01
C TYR A 86 12.46 -3.44 -2.61
N ASP A 87 13.02 -2.76 -1.61
CA ASP A 87 12.88 -3.09 -0.19
C ASP A 87 12.54 -1.86 0.67
N LYS A 88 12.35 -2.09 1.98
CA LYS A 88 12.02 -1.04 2.94
C LYS A 88 13.16 -0.04 3.19
N ASN A 89 14.39 -0.37 2.77
CA ASN A 89 15.57 0.44 3.00
C ASN A 89 15.87 1.36 1.82
N LEU A 90 15.31 1.09 0.63
CA LEU A 90 15.56 1.84 -0.60
C LEU A 90 15.49 3.36 -0.38
N LEU A 91 14.48 3.88 0.31
CA LEU A 91 14.36 5.32 0.57
C LEU A 91 15.48 5.87 1.44
N GLU A 92 15.96 5.12 2.44
CA GLU A 92 17.08 5.53 3.28
C GLU A 92 18.41 5.42 2.51
N GLU A 93 18.54 4.41 1.65
CA GLU A 93 19.71 4.26 0.79
C GLU A 93 19.81 5.43 -0.21
N LEU A 94 18.71 5.85 -0.82
CA LEU A 94 18.68 6.98 -1.76
C LEU A 94 19.04 8.32 -1.11
N LYS A 95 18.93 8.47 0.21
CA LYS A 95 19.39 9.68 0.92
C LYS A 95 20.91 9.77 1.03
N SER A 96 21.60 8.64 0.92
CA SER A 96 23.03 8.54 1.25
C SER A 96 23.90 7.99 0.11
N LYS A 97 23.32 7.33 -0.88
CA LYS A 97 23.99 6.71 -2.01
C LYS A 97 23.34 7.13 -3.32
N ASP A 98 24.13 7.15 -4.40
CA ASP A 98 23.61 7.33 -5.74
C ASP A 98 22.75 6.12 -6.16
N LEU A 99 21.70 6.38 -6.95
CA LEU A 99 20.78 5.37 -7.48
C LEU A 99 21.50 4.16 -8.13
N LEU A 100 22.57 4.43 -8.88
CA LEU A 100 23.35 3.40 -9.58
C LEU A 100 24.30 2.60 -8.69
N ASP A 101 24.54 3.04 -7.46
CA ASP A 101 25.36 2.33 -6.47
C ASP A 101 24.51 1.36 -5.62
N ILE A 102 23.19 1.51 -5.66
CA ILE A 102 22.20 0.64 -5.02
C ILE A 102 21.80 -0.52 -5.95
N ALA A 103 22.08 -0.41 -7.25
CA ALA A 103 21.71 -1.42 -8.23
C ALA A 103 22.42 -2.77 -8.02
N TYR A 104 21.67 -3.83 -7.69
CA TYR A 104 22.15 -5.21 -7.56
C TYR A 104 21.29 -6.21 -8.35
N SER A 105 21.89 -7.34 -8.71
CA SER A 105 21.48 -8.21 -9.83
C SER A 105 20.56 -9.39 -9.48
N GLU A 106 20.30 -9.70 -8.21
CA GLU A 106 19.74 -11.02 -7.84
C GLU A 106 18.52 -11.00 -6.91
N GLU A 107 17.86 -9.87 -6.70
CA GLU A 107 16.65 -9.86 -5.88
C GLU A 107 15.39 -10.25 -6.66
N SER A 108 14.44 -10.88 -5.95
CA SER A 108 13.14 -11.29 -6.48
C SER A 108 12.20 -10.10 -6.70
N ASN A 109 12.34 -9.04 -5.88
CA ASN A 109 11.59 -7.79 -5.98
C ASN A 109 12.52 -6.67 -6.44
N PHE A 110 12.36 -6.20 -7.67
CA PHE A 110 13.21 -5.16 -8.23
C PHE A 110 12.40 -4.13 -9.02
N LEU A 111 12.88 -2.90 -8.99
CA LEU A 111 12.55 -1.87 -9.95
C LEU A 111 13.46 -2.02 -11.16
N MET A 112 12.87 -2.21 -12.35
CA MET A 112 13.60 -2.25 -13.60
C MET A 112 13.64 -0.85 -14.21
N ILE A 113 14.84 -0.35 -14.49
CA ILE A 113 15.05 0.88 -15.23
C ILE A 113 15.64 0.51 -16.59
N GLU A 114 14.96 0.90 -17.66
CA GLU A 114 15.36 0.66 -19.04
C GLU A 114 15.50 1.99 -19.78
N PHE A 115 16.61 2.18 -20.49
CA PHE A 115 16.77 3.35 -21.35
C PHE A 115 16.45 3.02 -22.81
N SER A 116 15.52 3.77 -23.41
CA SER A 116 15.20 3.70 -24.83
C SER A 116 16.05 4.70 -25.62
N ASP A 117 17.02 4.20 -26.40
CA ASP A 117 17.83 5.06 -27.27
C ASP A 117 17.00 5.74 -28.38
N GLU A 118 15.95 5.07 -28.88
CA GLU A 118 15.06 5.61 -29.92
C GLU A 118 14.26 6.83 -29.45
N ARG A 119 13.72 6.73 -28.22
CA ARG A 119 12.85 7.77 -27.65
C ARG A 119 13.59 8.73 -26.72
N LYS A 120 14.86 8.42 -26.41
CA LYS A 120 15.70 9.14 -25.43
C LYS A 120 15.00 9.28 -24.07
N GLU A 121 14.33 8.22 -23.62
CA GLU A 121 13.56 8.19 -22.36
C GLU A 121 13.97 7.00 -21.48
N PHE A 122 13.85 7.17 -20.17
CA PHE A 122 13.91 6.09 -19.20
C PHE A 122 12.50 5.54 -18.97
N VAL A 123 12.38 4.22 -18.96
CA VAL A 123 11.17 3.47 -18.63
C VAL A 123 11.44 2.74 -17.32
N ILE A 124 10.65 3.05 -16.30
CA ILE A 124 10.77 2.46 -14.96
C ILE A 124 9.58 1.53 -14.78
N ARG A 125 9.84 0.27 -14.41
CA ARG A 125 8.82 -0.74 -14.17
C ARG A 125 8.99 -1.37 -12.80
N LEU A 126 7.91 -1.38 -12.02
CA LEU A 126 7.76 -2.26 -10.87
C LEU A 126 6.75 -3.34 -11.26
N GLU A 127 7.17 -4.60 -11.19
CA GLU A 127 6.30 -5.76 -11.37
C GLU A 127 6.08 -6.40 -10.00
N ASP A 128 4.90 -6.20 -9.40
CA ASP A 128 4.48 -6.88 -8.17
C ASP A 128 3.22 -7.70 -8.46
N GLY A 129 3.42 -8.90 -9.03
CA GLY A 129 2.39 -9.92 -9.29
C GLY A 129 1.21 -9.47 -10.17
N GLU A 130 0.30 -8.69 -9.59
CA GLU A 130 -0.93 -8.16 -10.23
C GLU A 130 -0.82 -6.68 -10.65
N LYS A 131 0.11 -5.90 -10.07
CA LYS A 131 0.26 -4.46 -10.37
C LYS A 131 1.57 -4.19 -11.12
N VAL A 132 1.45 -3.56 -12.29
CA VAL A 132 2.59 -3.02 -13.03
C VAL A 132 2.55 -1.50 -12.96
N LEU A 133 3.51 -0.89 -12.26
CA LEU A 133 3.72 0.55 -12.28
C LEU A 133 4.74 0.86 -13.38
N GLU A 134 4.33 1.56 -14.43
CA GLU A 134 5.23 2.04 -15.48
C GLU A 134 5.25 3.57 -15.50
N GLN A 135 6.44 4.16 -15.50
CA GLN A 135 6.60 5.59 -15.75
C GLN A 135 7.72 5.86 -16.74
N LYS A 136 7.45 6.80 -17.65
CA LYS A 136 8.39 7.30 -18.63
C LYS A 136 8.93 8.64 -18.17
N VAL A 137 10.24 8.76 -18.17
CA VAL A 137 10.94 9.94 -17.68
C VAL A 137 11.92 10.38 -18.76
N MET A 138 11.80 11.63 -19.20
CA MET A 138 12.90 12.25 -19.93
C MET A 138 13.99 12.57 -18.91
N GLY A 139 15.14 11.90 -19.02
CA GLY A 139 16.31 12.28 -18.24
C GLY A 139 16.76 13.67 -18.66
N SER A 140 17.37 14.41 -17.75
CA SER A 140 18.15 15.61 -18.09
C SER A 140 19.24 15.20 -19.10
N LEU A 141 19.04 15.55 -20.37
CA LEU A 141 19.95 15.30 -21.48
C LEU A 141 21.19 16.20 -21.40
#